data_AF-A0A923TN45-F1
#
_entry.id   AF-A0A923TN45-F1
#
_cell.length_a   1.000
_cell.length_b   1.000
_cell.length_c   1.000
_cell.angle_alpha   90.00
_cell.angle_beta   90.00
_cell.angle_gamma   90.00
#
_symmetry.space_group_name_H-M   'P 1'
#
loop_
_entity.id
_entity.type
_entity.pdbx_description
1 polymer ?
#
loop_
_entity_poly.entity_id
_entity_poly.type
_entity_poly.pdbx_seq_one_letter_code
_entity_poly.pdbx_strand_id
1 'polypeptide(L)'
;MLACRTAASRSVRCALAKYVTLPETSLDLLYSSLAVALAYLIGSLSFAVIVSRVMGLGDPRTYGSKNPGATNVLRSGSKAAAIATLLLDALKGWLPVTLVKLFGQAYGMEDGTIALVGLAAFMGHLWPVFFRFKGGKGVATALGVLFGIHWLLGLATAATWLIIAFFFRYSSLASLVSAAFAPVFYMLGDRVVWYSERSILLAVFLMGMLLAMRHWENINRLLQGTESKLGRKKAEAPAPPKSTKKAR
;
A
#
# COMPACT_ATOMS: atom_id res chain seq x y z
N MET A 1 -30.39 -30.31 -12.28
CA MET A 1 -30.19 -30.78 -10.89
C MET A 1 -29.01 -31.76 -10.81
N LEU A 2 -27.80 -31.37 -11.24
CA LEU A 2 -26.66 -32.29 -11.19
C LEU A 2 -25.33 -31.53 -11.05
N ALA A 3 -25.06 -30.98 -9.87
CA ALA A 3 -23.70 -30.56 -9.49
C ALA A 3 -23.69 -30.24 -7.99
N CYS A 4 -23.44 -31.24 -7.15
CA CYS A 4 -23.11 -30.95 -5.75
C CYS A 4 -22.16 -32.01 -5.21
N ARG A 5 -20.86 -31.70 -5.25
CA ARG A 5 -19.76 -32.40 -4.54
C ARG A 5 -18.76 -31.29 -4.21
N THR A 6 -18.80 -30.66 -3.02
CA THR A 6 -18.07 -31.03 -1.79
C THR A 6 -18.62 -30.23 -0.57
N ALA A 7 -18.26 -30.59 0.68
CA ALA A 7 -19.07 -30.31 1.88
C ALA A 7 -18.89 -28.96 2.60
N ALA A 8 -17.75 -28.25 2.46
CA ALA A 8 -17.49 -27.06 3.30
C ALA A 8 -18.04 -25.74 2.71
N SER A 9 -18.12 -25.62 1.39
CA SER A 9 -18.66 -24.43 0.70
C SER A 9 -20.19 -24.44 0.53
N ARG A 10 -20.87 -25.49 1.03
CA ARG A 10 -22.30 -25.72 0.83
C ARG A 10 -23.23 -24.84 1.66
N SER A 11 -22.84 -24.33 2.84
CA SER A 11 -23.88 -23.84 3.76
C SER A 11 -24.46 -22.48 3.36
N VAL A 12 -23.64 -21.52 2.93
CA VAL A 12 -24.12 -20.15 2.61
C VAL A 12 -24.75 -20.09 1.22
N ARG A 13 -24.09 -20.64 0.21
CA ARG A 13 -24.59 -20.63 -1.18
C ARG A 13 -25.91 -21.38 -1.34
N CYS A 14 -26.05 -22.54 -0.68
CA CYS A 14 -27.27 -23.33 -0.74
C CYS A 14 -28.41 -22.74 0.12
N ALA A 15 -28.08 -22.01 1.20
CA ALA A 15 -29.06 -21.29 2.00
C ALA A 15 -29.64 -20.05 1.29
N LEU A 16 -28.81 -19.30 0.54
CA LEU A 16 -29.25 -18.10 -0.19
C LEU A 16 -29.93 -18.40 -1.53
N ALA A 17 -29.63 -19.55 -2.14
CA ALA A 17 -30.29 -20.02 -3.37
C ALA A 17 -31.82 -20.17 -3.24
N LYS A 18 -32.35 -20.28 -2.01
CA LYS A 18 -33.80 -20.28 -1.75
C LYS A 18 -34.46 -18.90 -1.85
N TYR A 19 -33.70 -17.81 -1.76
CA TYR A 19 -34.24 -16.46 -1.64
C TYR A 19 -33.89 -15.54 -2.82
N VAL A 20 -32.88 -15.89 -3.62
CA VAL A 20 -32.38 -15.04 -4.70
C VAL A 20 -32.21 -15.87 -5.98
N THR A 21 -33.09 -15.67 -6.95
CA THR A 21 -33.00 -16.26 -8.31
C THR A 21 -32.19 -15.35 -9.24
N LEU A 22 -30.96 -15.04 -8.86
CA LEU A 22 -30.03 -14.35 -9.77
C LEU A 22 -29.18 -15.39 -10.52
N PRO A 23 -28.78 -15.13 -11.77
CA PRO A 23 -27.77 -15.93 -12.43
C PRO A 23 -26.52 -16.02 -11.56
N GLU A 24 -25.88 -17.20 -11.46
CA GLU A 24 -24.65 -17.40 -10.65
C GLU A 24 -23.58 -16.32 -10.91
N THR A 25 -23.46 -15.88 -12.17
CA THR A 25 -22.56 -14.79 -12.59
C THR A 25 -22.84 -13.44 -11.94
N SER A 26 -24.09 -13.15 -11.57
CA SER A 26 -24.49 -11.90 -10.91
C SER A 26 -24.05 -11.85 -9.45
N LEU A 27 -24.03 -13.01 -8.76
CA LEU A 27 -23.56 -13.10 -7.39
C LEU A 27 -22.03 -13.00 -7.31
N ASP A 28 -21.31 -13.65 -8.21
CA ASP A 28 -19.84 -13.57 -8.27
C ASP A 28 -19.37 -12.13 -8.53
N LEU A 29 -20.07 -11.41 -9.42
CA LEU A 29 -19.81 -9.99 -9.68
C LEU A 29 -20.12 -9.13 -8.45
N LEU A 30 -21.21 -9.39 -7.73
CA LEU A 30 -21.58 -8.68 -6.51
C LEU A 30 -20.51 -8.87 -5.43
N TYR A 31 -20.07 -10.11 -5.19
CA TYR A 31 -19.05 -10.41 -4.20
C TYR A 31 -17.71 -9.74 -4.55
N SER A 32 -17.30 -9.83 -5.83
CA SER A 32 -16.07 -9.17 -6.29
C SER A 32 -16.15 -7.65 -6.13
N SER A 33 -17.27 -7.04 -6.49
CA SER A 33 -17.49 -5.59 -6.34
C SER A 33 -17.45 -5.17 -4.86
N LEU A 34 -18.05 -5.95 -3.97
CA LEU A 34 -18.02 -5.71 -2.54
C LEU A 34 -16.60 -5.82 -1.98
N ALA A 35 -15.85 -6.85 -2.39
CA ALA A 35 -14.46 -7.03 -1.97
C ALA A 35 -13.59 -5.84 -2.41
N VAL A 36 -13.77 -5.36 -3.65
CA VAL A 36 -13.08 -4.17 -4.18
C VAL A 36 -13.42 -2.91 -3.38
N ALA A 37 -14.71 -2.69 -3.09
CA ALA A 37 -15.14 -1.54 -2.29
C ALA A 37 -14.56 -1.57 -0.88
N LEU A 38 -14.62 -2.73 -0.20
CA LEU A 38 -14.05 -2.92 1.13
C LEU A 38 -12.53 -2.72 1.13
N ALA A 39 -11.83 -3.24 0.11
CA ALA A 39 -10.40 -3.04 -0.03
C ALA A 39 -10.02 -1.56 -0.16
N TYR A 40 -10.78 -0.78 -0.94
CA TYR A 40 -10.60 0.66 -1.03
C TYR A 40 -10.82 1.39 0.32
N LEU A 41 -11.85 1.00 1.07
CA LEU A 41 -12.13 1.57 2.39
C LEU A 41 -11.02 1.23 3.40
N ILE A 42 -10.54 -0.03 3.42
CA ILE A 42 -9.40 -0.45 4.24
C ILE A 42 -8.14 0.31 3.83
N GLY A 43 -7.88 0.45 2.52
CA GLY A 43 -6.81 1.25 1.94
C GLY A 43 -6.86 2.72 2.38
N SER A 44 -8.07 3.25 2.52
CA SER A 44 -8.35 4.64 2.91
C SER A 44 -8.03 4.99 4.37
N LEU A 45 -7.66 4.01 5.19
CA LEU A 45 -7.18 4.26 6.55
C LEU A 45 -5.74 4.82 6.50
N SER A 46 -5.58 6.11 6.79
CA SER A 46 -4.26 6.75 6.85
C SER A 46 -3.58 6.44 8.20
N PHE A 47 -2.85 5.32 8.25
CA PHE A 47 -2.19 4.89 9.48
C PHE A 47 -1.13 5.85 9.96
N ALA A 48 -0.48 6.62 9.08
CA ALA A 48 0.41 7.69 9.51
C ALA A 48 -0.31 8.71 10.41
N VAL A 49 -1.54 9.11 10.04
CA VAL A 49 -2.33 10.08 10.83
C VAL A 49 -2.89 9.41 12.09
N ILE A 50 -3.40 8.19 11.97
CA ILE A 50 -3.98 7.43 13.09
C ILE A 50 -2.91 7.16 14.16
N VAL A 51 -1.78 6.58 13.78
CA VAL A 51 -0.67 6.24 14.69
C VAL A 51 -0.09 7.50 15.32
N SER A 52 0.16 8.56 14.56
CA SER A 52 0.64 9.83 15.13
C SER A 52 -0.32 10.35 16.20
N ARG A 53 -1.64 10.35 15.94
CA ARG A 53 -2.63 10.81 16.92
C ARG A 53 -2.69 9.94 18.17
N VAL A 54 -2.71 8.61 18.01
CA VAL A 54 -2.76 7.66 19.14
C VAL A 54 -1.50 7.77 20.01
N MET A 55 -0.35 8.07 19.42
CA MET A 55 0.92 8.23 20.14
C MET A 55 1.19 9.67 20.62
N GLY A 56 0.22 10.59 20.51
CA GLY A 56 0.38 11.98 20.94
C GLY A 56 1.37 12.81 20.11
N LEU A 57 1.67 12.38 18.88
CA LEU A 57 2.55 13.09 17.96
C LEU A 57 1.79 14.10 17.09
N GLY A 58 2.51 15.08 16.55
CA GLY A 58 1.96 16.00 15.56
C GLY A 58 1.44 15.30 14.30
N ASP A 59 0.48 15.94 13.62
CA ASP A 59 -0.06 15.43 12.36
C ASP A 59 1.04 15.37 11.27
N PRO A 60 1.29 14.21 10.63
CA PRO A 60 2.34 14.06 9.62
C PRO A 60 2.16 14.94 8.38
N ARG A 61 1.01 15.61 8.22
CA ARG A 61 0.75 16.55 7.13
C ARG A 61 1.25 17.98 7.43
N THR A 62 1.65 18.28 8.67
CA THR A 62 2.07 19.63 9.07
C THR A 62 3.58 19.83 9.07
N TYR A 63 4.38 18.76 9.00
CA TYR A 63 5.84 18.83 9.08
C TYR A 63 6.55 17.95 8.05
N GLY A 64 7.87 18.13 7.96
CA GLY A 64 8.74 17.35 7.06
C GLY A 64 8.33 17.51 5.60
N SER A 65 8.07 16.40 4.91
CA SER A 65 7.60 16.41 3.51
C SER A 65 6.08 16.57 3.39
N LYS A 66 5.35 16.75 4.50
CA LYS A 66 3.88 16.87 4.57
C LYS A 66 3.10 15.69 3.98
N ASN A 67 3.79 14.58 3.71
CA ASN A 67 3.22 13.37 3.14
C ASN A 67 2.93 12.37 4.27
N PRO A 68 1.69 11.85 4.42
CA PRO A 68 1.33 10.95 5.51
C PRO A 68 1.85 9.52 5.26
N GLY A 69 3.16 9.30 5.44
CA GLY A 69 3.78 7.98 5.33
C GLY A 69 4.92 7.79 6.33
N ALA A 70 5.35 6.54 6.51
CA ALA A 70 6.32 6.12 7.53
C ALA A 70 7.63 6.94 7.52
N THR A 71 8.20 7.22 6.33
CA THR A 71 9.43 8.04 6.23
C THR A 71 9.24 9.45 6.78
N ASN A 72 8.04 10.03 6.65
CA ASN A 72 7.76 11.33 7.25
C ASN A 72 7.46 11.21 8.74
N VAL A 73 6.73 10.18 9.16
CA VAL A 73 6.49 9.90 10.58
C VAL A 73 7.81 9.76 11.34
N LEU A 74 8.83 9.12 10.74
CA LEU A 74 10.17 9.02 11.32
C LEU A 74 10.81 10.38 11.63
N ARG A 75 10.45 11.44 10.88
CA ARG A 75 10.93 12.81 11.12
C ARG A 75 10.32 13.47 12.35
N SER A 76 9.29 12.90 12.97
CA SER A 76 8.84 13.29 14.32
C SER A 76 9.85 12.92 15.42
N GLY A 77 10.81 12.04 15.11
CA GLY A 77 11.73 11.46 16.09
C GLY A 77 11.27 10.11 16.63
N SER A 78 9.99 9.72 16.46
CA SER A 78 9.48 8.43 16.93
C SER A 78 9.70 7.31 15.92
N LYS A 79 10.74 6.49 16.14
CA LYS A 79 11.01 5.28 15.36
C LYS A 79 9.86 4.26 15.48
N ALA A 80 9.30 4.10 16.68
CA ALA A 80 8.19 3.20 16.93
C ALA A 80 6.95 3.59 16.10
N ALA A 81 6.59 4.88 16.06
CA ALA A 81 5.48 5.36 15.24
C ALA A 81 5.72 5.13 13.74
N ALA A 82 6.96 5.32 13.27
CA ALA A 82 7.32 5.09 11.88
C ALA A 82 7.20 3.61 11.48
N ILE A 83 7.70 2.70 12.33
CA ILE A 83 7.60 1.24 12.10
C ILE A 83 6.14 0.80 12.13
N ALA A 84 5.37 1.23 13.13
CA ALA A 84 3.95 0.91 13.23
C ALA A 84 3.17 1.40 12.00
N THR A 85 3.44 2.63 11.54
CA THR A 85 2.86 3.17 10.31
C THR A 85 3.21 2.30 9.10
N LEU A 86 4.48 1.92 8.95
CA LEU A 86 4.95 1.11 7.83
C LEU A 86 4.25 -0.27 7.80
N LEU A 87 4.21 -0.95 8.94
CA LEU A 87 3.61 -2.28 9.06
C LEU A 87 2.10 -2.24 8.82
N LEU A 88 1.39 -1.25 9.39
CA LEU A 88 -0.06 -1.12 9.19
C LEU A 88 -0.41 -0.70 7.76
N ASP A 89 0.38 0.19 7.15
CA ASP A 89 0.19 0.56 5.74
C ASP A 89 0.48 -0.60 4.77
N ALA A 90 1.41 -1.50 5.12
CA ALA A 90 1.63 -2.73 4.37
C ALA A 90 0.51 -3.75 4.62
N LEU A 91 0.07 -3.90 5.88
CA LEU A 91 -1.00 -4.81 6.28
C LEU A 91 -2.29 -4.53 5.53
N LYS A 92 -2.68 -3.26 5.35
CA LYS A 92 -3.90 -2.92 4.59
C LYS A 92 -3.82 -3.22 3.09
N GLY A 93 -2.62 -3.36 2.53
CA GLY A 93 -2.42 -3.84 1.16
C GLY A 93 -2.43 -5.37 1.08
N TRP A 94 -1.77 -6.02 2.04
CA TRP A 94 -1.66 -7.47 2.12
C TRP A 94 -2.98 -8.16 2.45
N LEU A 95 -3.67 -7.68 3.50
CA LEU A 95 -4.82 -8.36 4.09
C LEU A 95 -5.96 -8.58 3.09
N PRO A 96 -6.46 -7.57 2.34
CA PRO A 96 -7.55 -7.80 1.39
C PRO A 96 -7.19 -8.80 0.29
N VAL A 97 -5.97 -8.72 -0.23
CA VAL A 97 -5.45 -9.60 -1.29
C VAL A 97 -5.37 -11.04 -0.81
N THR A 98 -4.80 -11.26 0.38
CA THR A 98 -4.68 -12.59 0.98
C THR A 98 -6.05 -13.18 1.32
N LEU A 99 -7.00 -12.38 1.82
CA LEU A 99 -8.36 -12.87 2.10
C LEU A 99 -9.07 -13.34 0.82
N VAL A 100 -8.99 -12.59 -0.28
CA VAL A 100 -9.55 -13.04 -1.57
C VAL A 100 -8.82 -14.28 -2.08
N LYS A 101 -7.49 -14.34 -1.96
CA LYS A 101 -6.72 -15.51 -2.39
C LYS A 101 -7.07 -16.78 -1.62
N LEU A 102 -7.29 -16.69 -0.31
CA LEU A 102 -7.57 -17.85 0.55
C LEU A 102 -9.04 -18.28 0.54
N PHE A 103 -9.98 -17.33 0.46
CA PHE A 103 -11.41 -17.60 0.65
C PHE A 103 -12.26 -17.27 -0.58
N GLY A 104 -11.74 -16.48 -1.52
CA GLY A 104 -12.49 -15.92 -2.66
C GLY A 104 -12.92 -16.95 -3.70
N GLN A 105 -12.18 -18.04 -3.89
CA GLN A 105 -12.59 -19.11 -4.81
C GLN A 105 -13.96 -19.69 -4.44
N ALA A 106 -14.25 -19.83 -3.14
CA ALA A 106 -15.55 -20.26 -2.66
C ALA A 106 -16.67 -19.24 -2.93
N TYR A 107 -16.36 -18.05 -3.45
CA TYR A 107 -17.28 -16.96 -3.84
C TYR A 107 -17.15 -16.55 -5.33
N GLY A 108 -16.52 -17.40 -6.17
CA GLY A 108 -16.34 -17.11 -7.60
C GLY A 108 -15.36 -15.97 -7.88
N MET A 109 -14.56 -15.59 -6.90
CA MET A 109 -13.52 -14.59 -7.06
C MET A 109 -12.25 -15.25 -7.60
N GLU A 110 -11.83 -14.83 -8.78
CA GLU A 110 -10.63 -15.31 -9.47
C GLU A 110 -9.48 -14.29 -9.38
N ASP A 111 -8.40 -14.53 -10.12
CA ASP A 111 -7.21 -13.66 -10.13
C ASP A 111 -7.52 -12.23 -10.58
N GLY A 112 -8.56 -12.04 -11.41
CA GLY A 112 -9.09 -10.72 -11.74
C GLY A 112 -9.55 -9.93 -10.50
N THR A 113 -10.23 -10.60 -9.56
CA THR A 113 -10.68 -9.97 -8.31
C THR A 113 -9.50 -9.67 -7.39
N ILE A 114 -8.49 -10.56 -7.33
CA ILE A 114 -7.25 -10.32 -6.58
C ILE A 114 -6.55 -9.06 -7.10
N ALA A 115 -6.42 -8.91 -8.43
CA ALA A 115 -5.82 -7.76 -9.08
C ALA A 115 -6.57 -6.45 -8.74
N LEU A 116 -7.91 -6.46 -8.86
CA LEU A 116 -8.74 -5.28 -8.56
C LEU A 116 -8.72 -4.91 -7.09
N VAL A 117 -8.74 -5.89 -6.18
CA VAL A 117 -8.66 -5.67 -4.73
C VAL A 117 -7.31 -5.07 -4.33
N GLY A 118 -6.21 -5.57 -4.88
CA GLY A 118 -4.88 -5.01 -4.65
C GLY A 118 -4.78 -3.56 -5.13
N LEU A 119 -5.26 -3.29 -6.36
CA LEU A 119 -5.29 -1.94 -6.92
C LEU A 119 -6.19 -1.01 -6.09
N ALA A 120 -7.36 -1.48 -5.63
CA ALA A 120 -8.29 -0.70 -4.83
C ALA A 120 -7.73 -0.33 -3.45
N ALA A 121 -7.08 -1.27 -2.75
CA ALA A 121 -6.40 -0.99 -1.49
C ALA A 121 -5.28 0.05 -1.66
N PHE A 122 -4.51 -0.06 -2.74
CA PHE A 122 -3.49 0.91 -3.10
C PHE A 122 -4.09 2.29 -3.42
N MET A 123 -5.14 2.35 -4.25
CA MET A 123 -5.86 3.60 -4.57
C MET A 123 -6.47 4.25 -3.33
N GLY A 124 -7.01 3.46 -2.40
CA GLY A 124 -7.48 3.95 -1.10
C GLY A 124 -6.37 4.65 -0.31
N HIS A 125 -5.15 4.14 -0.33
CA HIS A 125 -4.02 4.82 0.31
C HIS A 125 -3.66 6.15 -0.37
N LEU A 126 -3.75 6.21 -1.70
CA LEU A 126 -3.43 7.41 -2.49
C LEU A 126 -4.47 8.51 -2.31
N TRP A 127 -5.75 8.12 -2.37
CA TRP A 127 -6.92 9.00 -2.28
C TRP A 127 -7.90 8.48 -1.22
N PRO A 128 -7.56 8.60 0.07
CA PRO A 128 -8.36 8.08 1.16
C PRO A 128 -9.64 8.88 1.37
N VAL A 129 -10.80 8.22 1.24
CA VAL A 129 -12.10 8.88 1.42
C VAL A 129 -12.25 9.52 2.80
N PHE A 130 -11.75 8.85 3.85
CA PHE A 130 -11.82 9.34 5.24
C PHE A 130 -10.91 10.53 5.54
N PHE A 131 -9.97 10.86 4.64
CA PHE A 131 -8.99 11.92 4.83
C PHE A 131 -9.01 12.95 3.69
N ARG A 132 -10.22 13.24 3.17
CA ARG A 132 -10.48 14.24 2.12
C ARG A 132 -9.68 13.98 0.83
N PHE A 133 -9.47 12.71 0.50
CA PHE A 133 -8.69 12.25 -0.65
C PHE A 133 -7.23 12.74 -0.68
N LYS A 134 -6.69 13.14 0.48
CA LYS A 134 -5.29 13.58 0.64
C LYS A 134 -4.47 12.48 1.31
N GLY A 135 -4.01 11.53 0.51
CA GLY A 135 -3.28 10.35 0.96
C GLY A 135 -1.78 10.38 0.73
N GLY A 136 -1.18 9.20 0.88
CA GLY A 136 0.26 9.01 0.77
C GLY A 136 0.74 8.74 -0.66
N LYS A 137 1.91 8.09 -0.75
CA LYS A 137 2.55 7.68 -2.02
C LYS A 137 2.43 6.18 -2.32
N GLY A 138 1.89 5.40 -1.37
CA GLY A 138 1.51 4.01 -1.60
C GLY A 138 2.63 2.98 -1.53
N VAL A 139 3.89 3.35 -1.25
CA VAL A 139 5.04 2.41 -1.29
C VAL A 139 4.81 1.19 -0.39
N ALA A 140 4.46 1.40 0.89
CA ALA A 140 4.24 0.30 1.83
C ALA A 140 2.99 -0.53 1.48
N THR A 141 1.91 0.12 1.05
CA THR A 141 0.68 -0.56 0.64
C THR A 141 0.88 -1.39 -0.63
N ALA A 142 1.59 -0.88 -1.63
CA ALA A 142 1.98 -1.65 -2.82
C ALA A 142 2.82 -2.86 -2.42
N LEU A 143 3.82 -2.68 -1.54
CA LEU A 143 4.62 -3.79 -1.05
C LEU A 143 3.76 -4.87 -0.37
N GLY A 144 2.80 -4.45 0.47
CA GLY A 144 1.81 -5.35 1.07
C GLY A 144 0.99 -6.13 0.04
N VAL A 145 0.47 -5.45 -0.99
CA VAL A 145 -0.24 -6.08 -2.11
C VAL A 145 0.63 -7.13 -2.80
N LEU A 146 1.91 -6.80 -3.08
CA LEU A 146 2.84 -7.74 -3.72
C LEU A 146 3.11 -8.96 -2.84
N PHE A 147 3.28 -8.81 -1.53
CA PHE A 147 3.36 -9.93 -0.60
C PHE A 147 2.08 -10.77 -0.58
N GLY A 148 0.92 -10.14 -0.74
CA GLY A 148 -0.38 -10.82 -0.80
C GLY A 148 -0.55 -11.64 -2.08
N ILE A 149 -0.07 -11.11 -3.21
CA ILE A 149 -0.01 -11.82 -4.50
C ILE A 149 0.94 -13.02 -4.36
N HIS A 150 2.20 -12.76 -4.01
CA HIS A 150 3.19 -13.78 -3.79
C HIS A 150 4.34 -13.29 -2.89
N TRP A 151 4.67 -14.04 -1.85
CA TRP A 151 5.65 -13.58 -0.86
C TRP A 151 7.06 -13.38 -1.44
N LEU A 152 7.51 -14.22 -2.39
CA LEU A 152 8.80 -14.03 -3.07
C LEU A 152 8.83 -12.75 -3.93
N LEU A 153 7.70 -12.36 -4.52
CA LEU A 153 7.60 -11.12 -5.28
C LEU A 153 7.75 -9.92 -4.34
N GLY A 154 7.00 -9.92 -3.23
CA GLY A 154 7.15 -8.93 -2.17
C GLY A 154 8.57 -8.85 -1.63
N LEU A 155 9.23 -10.00 -1.41
CA LEU A 155 10.59 -10.07 -0.93
C LEU A 155 11.60 -9.50 -1.94
N ALA A 156 11.48 -9.84 -3.23
CA ALA A 156 12.35 -9.30 -4.28
C ALA A 156 12.21 -7.77 -4.38
N THR A 157 10.97 -7.26 -4.36
CA THR A 157 10.71 -5.81 -4.37
C THR A 157 11.24 -5.11 -3.11
N ALA A 158 11.07 -5.71 -1.92
CA ALA A 158 11.64 -5.18 -0.68
C ALA A 158 13.17 -5.17 -0.71
N ALA A 159 13.80 -6.23 -1.23
CA ALA A 159 15.25 -6.33 -1.37
C ALA A 159 15.78 -5.23 -2.29
N THR A 160 15.16 -5.01 -3.46
CA THR A 160 15.50 -3.89 -4.35
C THR A 160 15.40 -2.56 -3.62
N TRP A 161 14.33 -2.34 -2.86
CA TRP A 161 14.17 -1.10 -2.10
C TRP A 161 15.29 -0.91 -1.09
N LEU A 162 15.61 -1.95 -0.32
CA LEU A 162 16.67 -1.91 0.70
C LEU A 162 18.05 -1.66 0.08
N ILE A 163 18.38 -2.35 -1.02
CA ILE A 163 19.64 -2.18 -1.74
C ILE A 163 19.79 -0.72 -2.21
N ILE A 164 18.80 -0.19 -2.91
CA ILE A 164 18.87 1.18 -3.43
C ILE A 164 18.88 2.21 -2.28
N ALA A 165 18.08 1.99 -1.24
CA ALA A 165 18.06 2.87 -0.07
C ALA A 165 19.40 2.85 0.70
N PHE A 166 20.06 1.71 0.78
CA PHE A 166 21.37 1.56 1.45
C PHE A 166 22.46 2.32 0.70
N PHE A 167 22.62 2.10 -0.60
CA PHE A 167 23.69 2.71 -1.39
C PHE A 167 23.46 4.20 -1.68
N PHE A 168 22.24 4.58 -2.09
CA PHE A 168 21.97 5.96 -2.54
C PHE A 168 21.36 6.85 -1.45
N ARG A 169 20.83 6.26 -0.38
CA ARG A 169 20.21 6.97 0.75
C ARG A 169 19.03 7.85 0.35
N TYR A 170 18.37 7.60 -0.77
CA TYR A 170 17.15 8.27 -1.19
C TYR A 170 15.96 7.31 -1.12
N SER A 171 15.01 7.57 -0.22
CA SER A 171 13.79 6.77 -0.10
C SER A 171 12.91 6.83 -1.36
N SER A 172 12.89 7.98 -2.04
CA SER A 172 12.14 8.18 -3.28
C SER A 172 12.73 7.40 -4.44
N LEU A 173 14.06 7.45 -4.62
CA LEU A 173 14.75 6.66 -5.63
C LEU A 173 14.54 5.16 -5.42
N ALA A 174 14.71 4.68 -4.18
CA ALA A 174 14.46 3.28 -3.85
C ALA A 174 13.04 2.83 -4.20
N SER A 175 12.05 3.69 -3.95
CA SER A 175 10.64 3.40 -4.26
C SER A 175 10.38 3.37 -5.76
N LEU A 176 10.95 4.31 -6.53
CA LEU A 176 10.80 4.36 -7.99
C LEU A 176 11.45 3.16 -8.68
N VAL A 177 12.68 2.81 -8.27
CA VAL A 177 13.37 1.63 -8.82
C VAL A 177 12.60 0.36 -8.49
N SER A 178 12.17 0.19 -7.23
CA SER A 178 11.40 -1.00 -6.83
C SER A 178 10.08 -1.12 -7.59
N ALA A 179 9.39 0.00 -7.83
CA ALA A 179 8.15 0.03 -8.61
C ALA A 179 8.38 -0.34 -10.08
N ALA A 180 9.49 0.09 -10.68
CA ALA A 180 9.85 -0.27 -12.05
C ALA A 180 10.22 -1.75 -12.20
N PHE A 181 10.91 -2.31 -11.20
CA PHE A 181 11.32 -3.73 -11.21
C PHE A 181 10.22 -4.70 -10.80
N ALA A 182 9.21 -4.29 -10.03
CA ALA A 182 8.11 -5.17 -9.60
C ALA A 182 7.41 -5.93 -10.75
N PRO A 183 6.94 -5.30 -11.85
CA PRO A 183 6.35 -6.04 -12.96
C PRO A 183 7.36 -6.94 -13.68
N VAL A 184 8.63 -6.54 -13.74
CA VAL A 184 9.71 -7.38 -14.32
C VAL A 184 9.90 -8.64 -13.50
N PHE A 185 9.99 -8.53 -12.17
CA PHE A 185 10.08 -9.69 -11.28
C PHE A 185 8.85 -10.58 -11.40
N TYR A 186 7.65 -9.99 -11.52
CA TYR A 186 6.43 -10.77 -11.73
C TYR A 186 6.50 -11.62 -13.00
N MET A 187 6.99 -11.05 -14.10
CA MET A 187 7.18 -11.79 -15.36
C MET A 187 8.28 -12.84 -15.28
N LEU A 188 9.41 -12.55 -14.62
CA LEU A 188 10.53 -13.51 -14.51
C LEU A 188 10.18 -14.75 -13.68
N GLY A 189 9.25 -14.64 -12.72
CA GLY A 189 8.80 -15.81 -11.96
C GLY A 189 7.76 -16.66 -12.68
N ASP A 190 7.27 -16.24 -13.86
CA ASP A 190 6.33 -17.02 -14.66
C ASP A 190 6.90 -18.40 -15.01
N ARG A 191 6.11 -19.44 -14.76
CA ARG A 191 6.46 -20.85 -14.99
C ARG A 191 7.69 -21.36 -14.21
N VAL A 192 8.22 -20.56 -13.27
CA VAL A 192 9.32 -20.95 -12.38
C VAL A 192 8.81 -21.06 -10.95
N VAL A 193 8.16 -20.00 -10.47
CA VAL A 193 7.71 -19.87 -9.08
C VAL A 193 6.19 -19.72 -9.00
N TRP A 194 5.55 -19.14 -10.03
CA TRP A 194 4.10 -19.01 -10.16
C TRP A 194 3.68 -19.04 -11.63
N TYR A 195 2.37 -19.13 -11.88
CA TYR A 195 1.79 -18.85 -13.19
C TYR A 195 1.33 -17.40 -13.24
N SER A 196 1.79 -16.67 -14.25
CA SER A 196 1.51 -15.23 -14.36
C SER A 196 0.16 -15.00 -15.02
N GLU A 197 -0.63 -14.16 -14.37
CA GLU A 197 -1.94 -13.73 -14.85
C GLU A 197 -1.88 -12.31 -15.40
N ARG A 198 -2.53 -12.09 -16.54
CA ARG A 198 -2.51 -10.78 -17.21
C ARG A 198 -3.11 -9.68 -16.35
N SER A 199 -4.19 -10.00 -15.62
CA SER A 199 -4.87 -9.06 -14.72
C SER A 199 -3.94 -8.59 -13.60
N ILE A 200 -3.20 -9.51 -12.98
CA ILE A 200 -2.24 -9.20 -11.91
C ILE A 200 -1.07 -8.38 -12.46
N LEU A 201 -0.50 -8.76 -13.60
CA LEU A 201 0.57 -7.99 -14.24
C LEU A 201 0.14 -6.54 -14.52
N LEU A 202 -1.06 -6.35 -15.08
CA LEU A 202 -1.63 -5.02 -15.33
C LEU A 202 -1.82 -4.24 -14.02
N ALA A 203 -2.33 -4.85 -12.96
CA ALA A 203 -2.48 -4.18 -11.67
C ALA A 203 -1.13 -3.76 -11.07
N VAL A 204 -0.11 -4.63 -11.12
CA VAL A 204 1.26 -4.31 -10.65
C VAL A 204 1.86 -3.15 -11.45
N PHE A 205 1.72 -3.18 -12.78
CA PHE A 205 2.17 -2.11 -13.66
C PHE A 205 1.47 -0.78 -13.36
N LEU A 206 0.14 -0.79 -13.24
CA LEU A 206 -0.65 0.41 -12.93
C LEU A 206 -0.32 0.99 -11.56
N MET A 207 -0.13 0.14 -10.53
CA MET A 207 0.35 0.60 -9.22
C MET A 207 1.71 1.28 -9.34
N GLY A 208 2.63 0.73 -10.15
CA GLY A 208 3.93 1.33 -10.42
C GLY A 208 3.84 2.70 -11.08
N MET A 209 3.00 2.85 -12.11
CA MET A 209 2.76 4.13 -12.78
C MET A 209 2.17 5.17 -11.82
N LEU A 210 1.13 4.81 -11.09
CA LEU A 210 0.50 5.69 -10.10
C LEU A 210 1.49 6.09 -8.99
N LEU A 211 2.30 5.15 -8.51
CA LEU A 211 3.36 5.43 -7.54
C LEU A 211 4.35 6.46 -8.09
N ALA A 212 4.80 6.29 -9.34
CA ALA A 212 5.69 7.24 -10.00
C ALA A 212 5.05 8.63 -10.13
N MET A 213 3.77 8.71 -10.53
CA MET A 213 3.01 9.97 -10.57
C MET A 213 2.97 10.66 -9.19
N ARG A 214 2.74 9.90 -8.12
CA ARG A 214 2.75 10.44 -6.74
C ARG A 214 4.14 10.88 -6.26
N HIS A 215 5.20 10.48 -6.97
CA HIS A 215 6.58 10.87 -6.70
C HIS A 215 7.09 12.01 -7.60
N TRP A 216 6.24 12.65 -8.42
CA TRP A 216 6.66 13.72 -9.34
C TRP A 216 7.54 14.79 -8.68
N GLU A 217 7.15 15.31 -7.52
CA GLU A 217 7.96 16.30 -6.79
C GLU A 217 9.31 15.74 -6.33
N ASN A 218 9.40 14.45 -5.98
CA ASN A 218 10.67 13.83 -5.62
C ASN A 218 11.56 13.63 -6.84
N ILE A 219 10.97 13.28 -7.99
CA ILE A 219 11.70 13.15 -9.24
C ILE A 219 12.36 14.50 -9.59
N ASN A 220 11.60 15.59 -9.52
CA ASN A 220 12.14 16.93 -9.75
C ASN A 220 13.27 17.27 -8.77
N ARG A 221 13.12 16.96 -7.48
CA ARG A 221 14.20 17.17 -6.49
C ARG A 221 15.41 16.26 -6.70
N LEU A 222 15.23 15.04 -7.19
CA LEU A 222 16.34 14.13 -7.53
C LEU A 222 17.13 14.69 -8.71
N LEU A 223 16.45 15.15 -9.76
CA LEU A 223 17.06 15.76 -10.94
C LEU A 223 17.81 17.06 -10.58
N GLN A 224 17.29 17.83 -9.63
CA GLN A 224 17.91 19.05 -9.13
C GLN A 224 18.98 18.81 -8.05
N GLY A 225 19.18 17.56 -7.59
CA GLY A 225 20.09 17.25 -6.49
C GLY A 225 19.67 17.77 -5.11
N THR A 226 18.42 18.19 -4.94
CA THR A 226 17.85 18.79 -3.71
C THR A 226 17.04 17.81 -2.86
N GLU A 227 16.91 16.55 -3.29
CA GLU A 227 16.15 15.53 -2.56
C GLU A 227 16.77 15.20 -1.19
N SER A 228 15.91 15.01 -0.18
CA SER A 228 16.38 14.73 1.18
C SER A 228 16.93 13.31 1.31
N LYS A 229 18.18 13.18 1.78
CA LYS A 229 18.77 11.88 2.15
C LYS A 229 18.19 11.32 3.45
N LEU A 230 18.04 10.00 3.50
CA LEU A 230 17.70 9.23 4.68
C LEU A 230 18.76 9.40 5.78
N GLY A 231 18.30 9.65 7.00
CA GLY A 231 19.15 9.77 8.20
C GLY A 231 19.86 11.12 8.37
N ARG A 232 19.62 12.12 7.52
CA ARG A 232 20.19 13.47 7.72
C ARG A 232 19.39 14.20 8.81
N LYS A 233 20.01 14.46 9.97
CA LYS A 233 19.43 15.34 11.00
C LYS A 233 19.35 16.77 10.44
N LYS A 234 18.22 17.45 10.59
CA LYS A 234 18.12 18.88 10.29
C LYS A 234 18.99 19.59 11.32
N ALA A 235 19.93 20.41 10.88
CA ALA A 235 20.67 21.29 11.80
C ALA A 235 19.65 22.15 12.54
N GLU A 236 19.74 22.14 13.86
CA GLU A 236 18.91 22.97 14.74
C GLU A 236 19.19 24.43 14.36
N ALA A 237 18.14 25.20 14.06
CA ALA A 237 18.31 26.62 13.82
C ALA A 237 18.88 27.25 15.11
N PRO A 238 19.84 28.19 15.02
CA PRO A 238 20.38 28.83 16.20
C PRO A 238 19.24 29.40 17.05
N ALA A 239 19.24 29.09 18.35
CA ALA A 239 18.27 29.65 19.27
C ALA A 239 18.30 31.19 19.18
N PRO A 240 17.14 31.87 19.17
CA PRO A 240 17.11 33.32 19.16
C PRO A 240 17.91 33.87 20.36
N PRO A 241 18.68 34.96 20.17
CA PRO A 241 19.50 35.52 21.23
C PRO A 241 18.62 35.85 22.44
N LYS A 242 19.02 35.34 23.62
CA LYS A 242 18.33 35.64 24.88
C LYS A 242 18.35 37.16 25.07
N SER A 243 17.17 37.77 25.10
CA SER A 243 17.04 39.20 25.42
C SER A 243 17.59 39.45 26.81
N THR A 244 18.74 40.10 26.91
CA THR A 244 19.26 40.64 28.17
C THR A 244 18.32 41.74 28.62
N LYS A 245 17.45 41.44 29.58
CA LYS A 245 16.78 42.49 30.36
C LYS A 245 17.88 43.24 31.11
N LYS A 246 18.27 44.42 30.61
CA LYS A 246 19.00 45.42 31.40
C LYS A 246 18.09 45.80 32.57
N ALA A 247 18.42 45.31 33.76
CA ALA A 247 17.93 45.90 35.00
C ALA A 247 18.49 47.33 35.05
N ARG A 248 17.59 48.29 35.20
CA ARG A 248 17.88 49.72 35.37
C ARG A 248 17.57 50.08 36.81
#